data_AF-A0A093IM86-F1
#
_entry.id   AF-A0A093IM86-F1
#
_cell.length_a   1.000
_cell.length_b   1.000
_cell.length_c   1.000
_cell.angle_alpha   90.00
_cell.angle_beta   90.00
_cell.angle_gamma   90.00
#
_symmetry.space_group_name_H-M   'P 1'
#
loop_
_entity.id
_entity.type
_entity.pdbx_description
1 polymer ?
#
loop_
_entity_poly.entity_id
_entity_poly.type
_entity_poly.pdbx_seq_one_letter_code
_entity_poly.pdbx_strand_id
1 'polypeptide(L)'
;AILIFCWVYVRKYQSRRESEVISTITAIFALAVALISSALLPVDIFLVSYMKNQNGTFKDWADANVSRQIEDTVLYGYYTLYSIILFCVFLWIPFVYFYYEEKEEDDGNTCSQVKTALRYTLGFITICAILLLIGAFVPLDIPNKKNSTEWEKVKLLFEEFGSSHGLTALSFSISSLTVIGMLAAITYTAYGMSALPLNLIKGTTSAAYERLENTEDIEEVEQHLLRIKSKCRDGRPLSSRDRRTVQQLEERLRTLRRRERHLESIEKSWWTKFCEAIRPLKV
;
A
#
# COMPACT_ATOMS: atom_id res chain seq x y z
N ALA A 1 4.99 -21.44 4.53
CA ALA A 1 5.18 -20.34 5.50
C ALA A 1 5.05 -18.96 4.84
N ILE A 2 5.86 -18.64 3.83
CA ILE A 2 5.87 -17.33 3.16
C ILE A 2 4.47 -16.91 2.65
N LEU A 3 3.76 -17.77 1.91
CA LEU A 3 2.41 -17.45 1.41
C LEU A 3 1.38 -17.16 2.52
N ILE A 4 1.46 -17.89 3.63
CA ILE A 4 0.57 -17.69 4.80
C ILE A 4 0.88 -16.34 5.44
N PHE A 5 2.17 -16.00 5.58
CA PHE A 5 2.60 -14.69 6.07
C PHE A 5 2.11 -13.56 5.15
N CYS A 6 2.29 -13.68 3.83
CA CYS A 6 1.81 -12.69 2.87
C CYS A 6 0.29 -12.48 2.98
N TRP A 7 -0.47 -13.57 3.07
CA TRP A 7 -1.92 -13.51 3.20
C TRP A 7 -2.38 -12.84 4.50
N VAL A 8 -1.78 -13.19 5.64
CA VAL A 8 -2.09 -12.54 6.92
C VAL A 8 -1.69 -11.08 6.91
N TYR A 9 -0.52 -10.75 6.37
CA TYR A 9 -0.01 -9.38 6.28
C TYR A 9 -0.93 -8.49 5.46
N VAL A 10 -1.26 -8.91 4.23
CA VAL A 10 -2.15 -8.14 3.34
C VAL A 10 -3.52 -7.98 3.99
N ARG A 11 -4.11 -9.06 4.53
CA ARG A 11 -5.44 -9.00 5.16
C ARG A 11 -5.49 -8.12 6.42
N LYS A 12 -4.36 -7.95 7.11
CA LYS A 12 -4.27 -7.09 8.30
C LYS A 12 -4.28 -5.60 7.95
N TYR A 13 -3.60 -5.21 6.88
CA TYR A 13 -3.49 -3.81 6.44
C TYR A 13 -4.52 -3.40 5.39
N GLN A 14 -5.30 -4.35 4.88
CA GLN A 14 -6.36 -4.09 3.93
C GLN A 14 -7.54 -3.34 4.57
N SER A 15 -7.93 -2.21 3.98
CA SER A 15 -9.14 -1.48 4.36
C SER A 15 -10.40 -2.31 4.04
N ARG A 16 -11.34 -2.38 5.00
CA ARG A 16 -12.59 -3.15 4.86
C ARG A 16 -13.58 -2.57 3.84
N ARG A 17 -13.37 -1.34 3.36
CA ARG A 17 -14.36 -0.62 2.52
C ARG A 17 -14.15 -0.74 1.01
N GLU A 18 -12.93 -1.00 0.54
CA GLU A 18 -12.55 -0.92 -0.90
C GLU A 18 -11.75 -2.14 -1.37
N SER A 19 -12.12 -3.32 -0.84
CA SER A 19 -11.40 -4.56 -1.07
C SER A 19 -11.75 -5.21 -2.42
N GLU A 20 -10.96 -4.97 -3.46
CA GLU A 20 -11.03 -5.74 -4.71
C GLU A 20 -10.16 -7.01 -4.70
N VAL A 21 -10.74 -8.13 -5.14
CA VAL A 21 -10.10 -9.47 -5.09
C VAL A 21 -8.85 -9.53 -5.96
N ILE A 22 -8.85 -8.86 -7.13
CA ILE A 22 -7.73 -8.90 -8.08
C ILE A 22 -6.50 -8.16 -7.53
N SER A 23 -6.72 -6.99 -6.91
CA SER A 23 -5.66 -6.19 -6.29
C SER A 23 -5.01 -6.94 -5.11
N THR A 24 -5.82 -7.57 -4.26
CA THR A 24 -5.29 -8.36 -3.13
C THR A 24 -4.48 -9.57 -3.56
N ILE A 25 -4.95 -10.35 -4.53
CA ILE A 25 -4.21 -11.51 -5.06
C ILE A 25 -2.89 -11.05 -5.66
N THR A 26 -2.91 -9.94 -6.40
CA THR A 26 -1.70 -9.34 -6.99
C THR A 26 -0.70 -8.91 -5.93
N ALA A 27 -1.15 -8.24 -4.88
CA ALA A 27 -0.29 -7.83 -3.76
C ALA A 27 0.32 -9.04 -3.04
N ILE A 28 -0.48 -10.07 -2.75
CA ILE A 28 0.01 -11.30 -2.10
C ILE A 28 1.04 -12.00 -2.98
N PHE A 29 0.76 -12.12 -4.28
CA PHE A 29 1.65 -12.77 -5.23
C PHE A 29 2.98 -12.01 -5.38
N ALA A 30 2.93 -10.70 -5.62
CA ALA A 30 4.12 -9.86 -5.74
C ALA A 30 4.98 -9.90 -4.47
N LEU A 31 4.34 -9.80 -3.28
CA LEU A 31 5.03 -9.89 -1.99
C LEU A 31 5.66 -11.28 -1.79
N ALA A 32 4.97 -12.34 -2.17
CA ALA A 32 5.49 -13.70 -2.07
C ALA A 32 6.72 -13.92 -2.95
N VAL A 33 6.68 -13.48 -4.21
CA VAL A 33 7.82 -13.58 -5.13
C VAL A 33 9.02 -12.79 -4.57
N ALA A 34 8.80 -11.56 -4.09
CA ALA A 34 9.87 -10.76 -3.49
C ALA A 34 10.51 -11.44 -2.26
N LEU A 35 9.69 -12.03 -1.38
CA LEU A 35 10.18 -12.75 -0.21
C LEU A 35 10.90 -14.05 -0.57
N ILE A 36 10.44 -14.78 -1.59
CA ILE A 36 11.13 -15.98 -2.09
C ILE A 36 12.51 -15.59 -2.64
N SER A 37 12.61 -14.52 -3.41
CA SER A 37 13.89 -14.02 -3.93
C SER A 37 14.84 -13.58 -2.82
N SER A 38 14.33 -12.93 -1.77
CA SER A 38 15.14 -12.58 -0.60
C SER A 38 15.58 -13.82 0.19
N ALA A 39 14.72 -14.84 0.29
CA ALA A 39 15.05 -16.10 0.96
C ALA A 39 16.05 -16.97 0.17
N LEU A 40 16.22 -16.75 -1.14
CA LEU A 40 17.22 -17.46 -1.93
C LEU A 40 18.65 -17.04 -1.57
N LEU A 41 18.87 -15.78 -1.15
CA LEU A 41 20.19 -15.28 -0.72
C LEU A 41 20.83 -16.08 0.43
N PRO A 42 20.16 -16.30 1.59
CA PRO A 42 20.74 -17.12 2.64
C PRO A 42 20.90 -18.59 2.23
N VAL A 43 20.06 -19.10 1.32
CA VAL A 43 20.20 -20.46 0.78
C VAL A 43 21.46 -20.58 -0.06
N ASP A 44 21.75 -19.59 -0.92
CA ASP A 44 22.97 -19.53 -1.71
C ASP A 44 24.23 -19.50 -0.82
N ILE A 45 24.25 -18.59 0.16
CA ILE A 45 25.34 -18.50 1.15
C ILE A 45 25.53 -19.84 1.88
N PHE A 46 24.44 -20.46 2.31
CA PHE A 46 24.49 -21.76 2.98
C PHE A 46 25.04 -22.85 2.06
N LEU A 47 24.61 -22.88 0.80
CA LEU A 47 24.97 -23.92 -0.14
C LEU A 47 26.46 -23.85 -0.51
N VAL A 48 26.99 -22.66 -0.75
CA VAL A 48 28.44 -22.43 -0.92
C VAL A 48 29.21 -22.81 0.34
N SER A 49 28.69 -22.48 1.53
CA SER A 49 29.30 -22.84 2.80
C SER A 49 29.28 -24.36 3.04
N TYR A 50 28.20 -25.04 2.66
CA TYR A 50 28.01 -26.47 2.84
C TYR A 50 28.95 -27.31 1.98
N MET A 51 29.32 -26.80 0.81
CA MET A 51 30.30 -27.42 -0.09
C MET A 51 31.74 -27.30 0.40
N LYS A 52 32.02 -26.42 1.37
CA LYS A 52 33.34 -26.21 1.95
C LYS A 52 33.50 -26.93 3.29
N ASN A 53 34.73 -27.35 3.57
CA ASN A 53 35.18 -27.83 4.87
C ASN A 53 35.52 -26.65 5.79
N GLN A 54 35.69 -26.92 7.09
CA GLN A 54 36.14 -25.90 8.06
C GLN A 54 37.50 -25.29 7.69
N ASN A 55 38.31 -26.02 6.92
CA ASN A 55 39.64 -25.60 6.46
C ASN A 55 39.58 -24.76 5.16
N GLY A 56 38.38 -24.45 4.64
CA GLY A 56 38.19 -23.67 3.41
C GLY A 56 38.34 -24.45 2.11
N THR A 57 38.74 -25.72 2.16
CA THR A 57 38.81 -26.63 0.99
C THR A 57 37.43 -27.15 0.63
N PHE A 58 37.19 -27.47 -0.64
CA PHE A 58 35.97 -28.16 -1.07
C PHE A 58 35.94 -29.59 -0.53
N LYS A 59 34.73 -30.11 -0.25
CA LYS A 59 34.53 -31.50 0.17
C LYS A 59 34.80 -32.46 -0.99
N ASP A 60 35.21 -33.69 -0.68
CA ASP A 60 35.56 -34.70 -1.69
C ASP A 60 34.38 -35.13 -2.57
N TRP A 61 33.14 -34.98 -2.09
CA TRP A 61 31.92 -35.21 -2.89
C TRP A 61 31.57 -34.01 -3.79
N ALA A 62 32.12 -32.83 -3.50
CA ALA A 62 31.92 -31.60 -4.26
C ALA A 62 32.94 -31.55 -5.42
N ASP A 63 32.95 -32.61 -6.23
CA ASP A 63 33.67 -32.65 -7.51
C ASP A 63 33.23 -31.47 -8.39
N ALA A 64 34.14 -30.98 -9.23
CA ALA A 64 33.92 -29.81 -10.08
C ALA A 64 32.69 -29.92 -11.01
N ASN A 65 32.22 -31.13 -11.29
CA ASN A 65 31.01 -31.35 -12.08
C ASN A 65 29.72 -31.17 -11.25
N VAL A 66 29.71 -31.66 -10.01
CA VAL A 66 28.57 -31.54 -9.09
C VAL A 66 28.43 -30.09 -8.62
N SER A 67 29.55 -29.42 -8.34
CA SER A 67 29.54 -28.00 -7.96
C SER A 67 28.91 -27.11 -9.04
N ARG A 68 29.32 -27.31 -10.30
CA ARG A 68 28.78 -26.58 -11.46
C ARG A 68 27.28 -26.80 -11.64
N GLN A 69 26.79 -28.04 -11.50
CA GLN A 69 25.36 -28.31 -11.61
C GLN A 69 24.55 -27.56 -10.55
N ILE A 70 25.06 -27.47 -9.33
CA ILE A 70 24.38 -26.77 -8.26
C ILE A 70 24.44 -25.24 -8.48
N GLU A 71 25.61 -24.72 -8.88
CA GLU A 71 25.78 -23.31 -9.26
C GLU A 71 24.84 -22.90 -10.40
N ASP A 72 24.77 -23.69 -11.47
CA ASP A 72 23.88 -23.46 -12.60
C ASP A 72 22.40 -23.49 -12.16
N THR A 73 22.03 -24.44 -11.30
CA THR A 73 20.65 -24.55 -10.79
C THR A 73 20.25 -23.30 -9.99
N VAL A 74 21.15 -22.82 -9.11
CA VAL A 74 20.92 -21.59 -8.33
C VAL A 74 20.86 -20.37 -9.26
N LEU A 75 21.74 -20.31 -10.26
CA LEU A 75 21.77 -19.23 -11.25
C LEU A 75 20.47 -19.16 -12.07
N TYR A 76 19.97 -20.30 -12.58
CA TYR A 76 18.67 -20.35 -13.26
C TYR A 76 17.51 -19.98 -12.32
N GLY A 77 17.60 -20.35 -11.05
CA GLY A 77 16.67 -19.91 -10.00
C GLY A 77 16.61 -18.38 -9.90
N TYR A 78 17.76 -17.73 -9.84
CA TYR A 78 17.85 -16.27 -9.84
C TYR A 78 17.29 -15.66 -11.12
N TYR A 79 17.68 -16.14 -12.29
CA TYR A 79 17.15 -15.60 -13.55
C TYR A 79 15.64 -15.74 -13.66
N THR A 80 15.08 -16.87 -13.24
CA THR A 80 13.64 -17.10 -13.26
C THR A 80 12.92 -16.16 -12.29
N LEU A 81 13.38 -16.06 -11.05
CA LEU A 81 12.77 -15.20 -10.04
C LEU A 81 12.86 -13.72 -10.40
N TYR A 82 14.03 -13.25 -10.85
CA TYR A 82 14.18 -11.85 -11.28
C TYR A 82 13.36 -11.55 -12.53
N SER A 83 13.22 -12.49 -13.47
CA SER A 83 12.33 -12.32 -14.63
C SER A 83 10.87 -12.19 -14.20
N ILE A 84 10.42 -12.99 -13.23
CA ILE A 84 9.06 -12.87 -12.66
C ILE A 84 8.89 -11.53 -11.94
N ILE A 85 9.90 -11.07 -11.19
CA ILE A 85 9.86 -9.75 -10.53
C ILE A 85 9.74 -8.63 -11.57
N LEU A 86 10.57 -8.65 -12.62
CA LEU A 86 10.53 -7.65 -13.69
C LEU A 86 9.16 -7.65 -14.37
N PHE A 87 8.62 -8.82 -14.69
CA PHE A 87 7.26 -8.94 -15.22
C PHE A 87 6.22 -8.34 -14.26
N CYS A 88 6.30 -8.66 -12.97
CA CYS A 88 5.38 -8.13 -11.98
C CYS A 88 5.43 -6.61 -11.88
N VAL A 89 6.64 -6.03 -11.82
CA VAL A 89 6.84 -4.59 -11.61
C VAL A 89 6.53 -3.77 -12.85
N PHE A 90 6.94 -4.22 -14.05
CA PHE A 90 6.79 -3.43 -15.27
C PHE A 90 5.46 -3.66 -16.00
N LEU A 91 4.85 -4.85 -15.86
CA LEU A 91 3.62 -5.20 -16.57
C LEU A 91 2.45 -5.40 -15.61
N TRP A 92 2.56 -6.33 -14.65
CA TRP A 92 1.39 -6.80 -13.90
C TRP A 92 0.85 -5.77 -12.88
N ILE A 93 1.72 -5.17 -12.06
CA ILE A 93 1.30 -4.19 -11.04
C ILE A 93 0.71 -2.93 -11.69
N PRO A 94 1.37 -2.30 -12.69
CA PRO A 94 0.79 -1.15 -13.37
C PRO A 94 -0.53 -1.51 -14.07
N PHE A 95 -0.64 -2.70 -14.67
CA PHE A 95 -1.88 -3.16 -15.31
C PHE A 95 -3.03 -3.24 -14.31
N VAL A 96 -2.81 -3.90 -13.16
CA VAL A 96 -3.81 -4.05 -12.11
C VAL A 96 -4.18 -2.71 -11.50
N TYR A 97 -3.22 -1.80 -11.36
CA TYR A 97 -3.46 -0.43 -10.90
C TYR A 97 -4.38 0.34 -11.85
N PHE A 98 -4.04 0.42 -13.15
CA PHE A 98 -4.89 1.12 -14.13
C PHE A 98 -6.25 0.43 -14.33
N TYR A 99 -6.31 -0.90 -14.22
CA TYR A 99 -7.56 -1.64 -14.26
C TYR A 99 -8.46 -1.32 -13.07
N TYR A 100 -7.89 -1.07 -11.89
CA TYR A 100 -8.63 -0.65 -10.71
C TYR A 100 -9.14 0.78 -10.84
N GLU A 101 -8.29 1.72 -11.27
CA GLU A 101 -8.67 3.13 -11.41
C GLU A 101 -9.83 3.30 -12.41
N GLU A 102 -9.78 2.62 -13.55
CA GLU A 102 -10.84 2.68 -14.56
C GLU A 102 -12.16 2.04 -14.08
N LYS A 103 -12.08 1.09 -13.15
CA LYS A 103 -13.28 0.44 -12.58
C LYS A 103 -14.06 1.38 -11.68
N GLU A 104 -13.41 2.35 -11.03
CA GLU A 104 -14.12 3.32 -10.19
C GLU A 104 -14.84 4.39 -11.01
N GLU A 105 -14.38 4.68 -12.24
CA GLU A 105 -14.94 5.75 -13.07
C GLU A 105 -16.10 5.31 -13.98
N ASP A 106 -16.14 4.05 -14.46
CA ASP A 106 -17.09 3.64 -15.50
C ASP A 106 -17.73 2.25 -15.24
N ASP A 107 -19.07 2.19 -15.12
CA ASP A 107 -19.91 0.96 -15.08
C ASP A 107 -20.01 0.28 -16.48
N GLY A 108 -19.01 0.49 -17.32
CA GLY A 108 -18.94 0.05 -18.71
C GLY A 108 -18.47 -1.39 -18.93
N ASN A 109 -18.61 -1.87 -20.16
CA ASN A 109 -18.24 -3.23 -20.59
C ASN A 109 -16.77 -3.58 -20.26
N THR A 110 -16.55 -4.67 -19.51
CA THR A 110 -15.23 -5.14 -19.02
C THR A 110 -14.13 -5.24 -20.09
N CYS A 111 -14.50 -5.54 -21.33
CA CYS A 111 -13.55 -5.62 -22.46
C CYS A 111 -12.94 -4.25 -22.83
N SER A 112 -13.71 -3.17 -22.68
CA SER A 112 -13.21 -1.80 -22.91
C SER A 112 -12.24 -1.37 -21.81
N GLN A 113 -12.57 -1.68 -20.56
CA GLN A 113 -11.72 -1.39 -19.39
C GLN A 113 -10.35 -2.07 -19.51
N VAL A 114 -10.31 -3.36 -19.87
CA VAL A 114 -9.04 -4.08 -20.08
C VAL A 114 -8.22 -3.45 -21.20
N LYS A 115 -8.85 -3.02 -22.30
CA LYS A 115 -8.16 -2.39 -23.43
C LYS A 115 -7.56 -1.04 -23.03
N THR A 116 -8.30 -0.23 -22.27
CA THR A 116 -7.84 1.06 -21.75
C THR A 116 -6.69 0.87 -20.77
N ALA A 117 -6.84 -0.02 -19.79
CA ALA A 117 -5.79 -0.36 -18.83
C ALA A 117 -4.50 -0.82 -19.54
N LEU A 118 -4.61 -1.70 -20.55
CA LEU A 118 -3.49 -2.19 -21.34
C LEU A 118 -2.79 -1.06 -22.11
N ARG A 119 -3.54 -0.10 -22.66
CA ARG A 119 -2.98 1.08 -23.34
C ARG A 119 -2.14 1.93 -22.38
N TYR A 120 -2.63 2.16 -21.16
CA TYR A 120 -1.86 2.90 -20.14
C TYR A 120 -0.64 2.10 -19.65
N THR A 121 -0.76 0.77 -19.53
CA THR A 121 0.39 -0.07 -19.19
C THR A 121 1.48 0.00 -20.25
N LEU A 122 1.11 -0.02 -21.52
CA LEU A 122 2.06 0.17 -22.62
C LEU A 122 2.72 1.55 -22.56
N GLY A 123 1.97 2.60 -22.20
CA GLY A 123 2.51 3.93 -21.95
C GLY A 123 3.52 3.97 -20.80
N PHE A 124 3.26 3.23 -19.72
CA PHE A 124 4.22 3.09 -18.62
C PHE A 124 5.50 2.38 -19.08
N ILE A 125 5.36 1.28 -19.84
CA ILE A 125 6.51 0.53 -20.38
C ILE A 125 7.35 1.40 -21.32
N THR A 126 6.74 2.23 -22.16
CA THR A 126 7.49 3.13 -23.05
C THR A 126 8.27 4.18 -22.25
N ILE A 127 7.68 4.74 -21.19
CA ILE A 127 8.40 5.67 -20.30
C ILE A 127 9.59 4.97 -19.63
N CYS A 128 9.41 3.76 -19.12
CA CYS A 128 10.48 2.96 -18.53
C CYS A 128 11.58 2.64 -19.56
N ALA A 129 11.21 2.30 -20.80
CA ALA A 129 12.15 2.05 -21.88
C ALA A 129 12.96 3.31 -22.24
N ILE A 130 12.32 4.48 -22.31
CA ILE A 130 13.01 5.76 -22.53
C ILE A 130 14.00 6.03 -21.39
N LEU A 131 13.60 5.80 -20.13
CA LEU A 131 14.45 6.01 -18.97
C LEU A 131 15.68 5.08 -18.98
N LEU A 132 15.50 3.81 -19.38
CA LEU A 132 16.61 2.86 -19.57
C LEU A 132 17.51 3.24 -20.75
N LEU A 133 16.94 3.71 -21.86
CA LEU A 133 17.72 4.18 -23.01
C LEU A 133 18.57 5.39 -22.64
N ILE A 134 18.01 6.38 -21.94
CA ILE A 134 18.79 7.52 -21.44
C ILE A 134 19.93 7.02 -20.54
N GLY A 135 19.65 6.09 -19.62
CA GLY A 135 20.70 5.49 -18.78
C GLY A 135 21.78 4.76 -19.57
N ALA A 136 21.44 4.20 -20.74
CA ALA A 136 22.40 3.54 -21.62
C ALA A 136 23.17 4.49 -22.53
N PHE A 137 22.56 5.59 -22.95
CA PHE A 137 23.19 6.59 -23.82
C PHE A 137 24.04 7.62 -23.07
N VAL A 138 23.75 7.88 -21.78
CA VAL A 138 24.54 8.79 -20.93
C VAL A 138 26.01 8.34 -20.76
N PRO A 139 26.34 7.03 -20.61
CA PRO A 139 27.73 6.57 -20.49
C PRO A 139 28.41 6.16 -21.82
N LEU A 140 27.85 6.46 -23.00
CA LEU A 140 28.46 6.03 -24.27
C LEU A 140 29.54 7.00 -24.77
N ASP A 141 30.79 6.55 -24.75
CA ASP A 141 31.80 6.97 -25.72
C ASP A 141 31.57 6.19 -27.03
N ILE A 142 31.05 6.85 -28.07
CA ILE A 142 30.70 6.20 -29.34
C ILE A 142 31.93 6.18 -30.27
N PRO A 143 32.58 5.02 -30.54
CA PRO A 143 33.46 4.92 -31.70
C PRO A 143 32.60 4.87 -32.97
N ASN A 144 32.67 5.94 -33.76
CA ASN A 144 31.99 6.08 -35.05
C ASN A 144 32.39 4.96 -36.04
N LYS A 145 31.56 3.91 -36.18
CA LYS A 145 31.62 3.02 -37.35
C LYS A 145 30.46 3.32 -38.28
N LYS A 146 30.77 3.98 -39.41
CA LYS A 146 29.82 4.70 -40.28
C LYS A 146 28.86 3.85 -41.12
N ASN A 147 28.96 2.53 -41.15
CA ASN A 147 28.26 1.71 -42.16
C ASN A 147 27.62 0.43 -41.59
N SER A 148 26.58 0.53 -40.75
CA SER A 148 25.78 -0.64 -40.36
C SER A 148 24.28 -0.34 -40.39
N THR A 149 23.52 -1.35 -40.83
CA THR A 149 22.07 -1.39 -40.92
C THR A 149 21.42 -1.18 -39.54
N GLU A 150 20.31 -0.44 -39.46
CA GLU A 150 19.59 -0.12 -38.21
C GLU A 150 19.37 -1.35 -37.30
N TRP A 151 19.03 -2.50 -37.89
CA TRP A 151 18.85 -3.76 -37.18
C TRP A 151 20.13 -4.36 -36.57
N GLU A 152 21.25 -4.15 -37.24
CA GLU A 152 22.56 -4.64 -36.78
C GLU A 152 23.07 -3.78 -35.63
N LYS A 153 22.73 -2.48 -35.61
CA LYS A 153 22.94 -1.59 -34.47
C LYS A 153 22.08 -1.99 -33.27
N VAL A 154 20.80 -2.35 -33.47
CA VAL A 154 19.95 -2.84 -32.38
C VAL A 154 20.50 -4.15 -31.80
N LYS A 155 21.00 -5.05 -32.65
CA LYS A 155 21.61 -6.32 -32.22
C LYS A 155 22.93 -6.09 -31.48
N LEU A 156 23.80 -5.22 -32.00
CA LEU A 156 25.03 -4.78 -31.34
C LEU A 156 24.73 -4.11 -30.00
N LEU A 157 23.75 -3.21 -29.94
CA LEU A 157 23.32 -2.59 -28.68
C LEU A 157 22.87 -3.64 -27.67
N PHE A 158 22.07 -4.63 -28.08
CA PHE A 158 21.62 -5.71 -27.18
C PHE A 158 22.78 -6.57 -26.66
N GLU A 159 23.79 -6.81 -27.51
CA GLU A 159 25.00 -7.58 -27.19
C GLU A 159 25.97 -6.77 -26.30
N GLU A 160 26.11 -5.46 -26.54
CA GLU A 160 26.89 -4.51 -25.75
C GLU A 160 26.26 -4.24 -24.37
N PHE A 161 24.91 -4.20 -24.31
CA PHE A 161 24.13 -4.19 -23.07
C PHE A 161 24.41 -5.44 -22.22
N GLY A 162 24.67 -6.59 -22.85
CA GLY A 162 24.97 -7.85 -22.16
C GLY A 162 26.39 -7.94 -21.59
N SER A 163 27.37 -7.17 -22.11
CA SER A 163 28.79 -7.40 -21.80
C SER A 163 29.39 -6.49 -20.72
N SER A 164 28.98 -5.23 -20.59
CA SER A 164 29.48 -4.34 -19.50
C SER A 164 28.67 -3.05 -19.29
N HIS A 165 28.21 -2.40 -20.37
CA HIS A 165 27.54 -1.09 -20.28
C HIS A 165 26.08 -1.18 -19.80
N GLY A 166 25.43 -2.34 -19.94
CA GLY A 166 24.08 -2.54 -19.40
C GLY A 166 24.03 -2.43 -17.87
N LEU A 167 25.10 -2.80 -17.17
CA LEU A 167 25.20 -2.62 -15.72
C LEU A 167 25.21 -1.13 -15.34
N THR A 168 25.89 -0.29 -16.14
CA THR A 168 25.90 1.17 -15.97
C THR A 168 24.52 1.79 -16.25
N ALA A 169 23.84 1.33 -17.30
CA ALA A 169 22.49 1.77 -17.62
C ALA A 169 21.47 1.42 -16.51
N LEU A 170 21.55 0.18 -16.01
CA LEU A 170 20.72 -0.30 -14.93
C LEU A 170 21.02 0.44 -13.62
N SER A 171 22.30 0.66 -13.29
CA SER A 171 22.66 1.39 -12.07
C SER A 171 22.20 2.85 -12.10
N PHE A 172 22.27 3.52 -13.27
CA PHE A 172 21.70 4.86 -13.45
C PHE A 172 20.17 4.87 -13.30
N SER A 173 19.46 3.92 -13.92
CA SER A 173 18.01 3.81 -13.80
C SER A 173 17.58 3.55 -12.35
N ILE A 174 18.26 2.64 -11.65
CA ILE A 174 18.02 2.37 -10.22
C ILE A 174 18.31 3.62 -9.40
N SER A 175 19.41 4.34 -9.65
CA SER A 175 19.78 5.55 -8.91
C SER A 175 18.78 6.69 -9.11
N SER A 176 18.32 6.92 -10.33
CA SER A 176 17.29 7.94 -10.60
C SER A 176 15.94 7.60 -9.97
N LEU A 177 15.50 6.34 -10.07
CA LEU A 177 14.24 5.89 -9.47
C LEU A 177 14.30 5.91 -7.94
N THR A 178 15.44 5.54 -7.34
CA THR A 178 15.65 5.62 -5.89
C THR A 178 15.67 7.06 -5.39
N VAL A 179 16.24 8.01 -6.13
CA VAL A 179 16.16 9.44 -5.76
C VAL A 179 14.71 9.92 -5.71
N ILE A 180 13.91 9.62 -6.75
CA ILE A 180 12.49 9.98 -6.80
C ILE A 180 11.73 9.29 -5.64
N GLY A 181 11.96 7.99 -5.45
CA GLY A 181 11.36 7.22 -4.37
C GLY A 181 11.74 7.74 -2.98
N MET A 182 12.99 8.17 -2.79
CA MET A 182 13.46 8.77 -1.54
C MET A 182 12.79 10.11 -1.25
N LEU A 183 12.58 10.96 -2.27
CA LEU A 183 11.83 12.21 -2.09
C LEU A 183 10.38 11.95 -1.67
N ALA A 184 9.72 10.97 -2.30
CA ALA A 184 8.37 10.54 -1.90
C ALA A 184 8.36 9.95 -0.48
N ALA A 185 9.35 9.12 -0.13
CA ALA A 185 9.48 8.55 1.19
C ALA A 185 9.73 9.63 2.26
N ILE A 186 10.58 10.62 1.99
CA ILE A 186 10.85 11.74 2.92
C ILE A 186 9.58 12.55 3.13
N THR A 187 8.85 12.93 2.08
CA THR A 187 7.61 13.72 2.22
C THR A 187 6.52 12.97 2.97
N TYR A 188 6.27 11.70 2.61
CA TYR A 188 5.28 10.87 3.29
C TYR A 188 5.66 10.58 4.75
N THR A 189 6.94 10.26 5.00
CA THR A 189 7.43 9.97 6.35
C THR A 189 7.47 11.23 7.21
N ALA A 190 7.85 12.39 6.65
CA ALA A 190 7.83 13.66 7.37
C ALA A 190 6.40 14.02 7.78
N TYR A 191 5.42 13.86 6.88
CA TYR A 191 4.01 14.08 7.24
C TYR A 191 3.53 13.06 8.27
N GLY A 192 3.79 11.76 8.07
CA GLY A 192 3.37 10.71 9.00
C GLY A 192 3.97 10.85 10.40
N MET A 193 5.26 11.14 10.50
CA MET A 193 5.99 11.38 11.75
C MET A 193 5.59 12.69 12.43
N SER A 194 5.11 13.69 11.69
CA SER A 194 4.60 14.94 12.28
C SER A 194 3.13 14.81 12.70
N ALA A 195 2.32 14.11 11.92
CA ALA A 195 0.90 13.90 12.18
C ALA A 195 0.67 12.95 13.38
N LEU A 196 1.52 11.95 13.58
CA LEU A 196 1.39 11.00 14.70
C LEU A 196 1.46 11.67 16.08
N PRO A 197 2.48 12.49 16.43
CA PRO A 197 2.51 13.20 17.71
C PRO A 197 1.44 14.28 17.78
N LEU A 198 1.10 14.95 16.67
CA LEU A 198 0.01 15.93 16.67
C LEU A 198 -1.35 15.29 16.94
N ASN A 199 -1.63 14.10 16.39
CA ASN A 199 -2.86 13.36 16.66
C ASN A 199 -2.87 12.76 18.08
N LEU A 200 -1.71 12.37 18.61
CA LEU A 200 -1.56 11.93 20.01
C LEU A 200 -1.78 13.08 21.01
N ILE A 201 -1.22 14.27 20.74
CA ILE A 201 -1.36 15.46 21.59
C ILE A 201 -2.76 16.04 21.47
N LYS A 202 -3.33 16.07 20.26
CA LYS A 202 -4.71 16.52 20.04
C LYS A 202 -5.70 15.63 20.79
N GLY A 203 -5.37 14.34 20.93
CA GLY A 203 -6.17 13.36 21.64
C GLY A 203 -7.51 13.13 20.95
N THR A 204 -8.07 11.92 21.04
CA THR A 204 -9.50 11.79 20.78
C THR A 204 -10.22 12.54 21.90
N THR A 205 -11.18 13.41 21.56
CA THR A 205 -12.08 14.09 22.51
C THR A 205 -12.39 13.16 23.68
N SER A 206 -11.99 13.56 24.88
CA SER A 206 -12.18 12.72 26.07
C SER A 206 -13.65 12.34 26.15
N ALA A 207 -13.95 11.07 26.42
CA ALA A 207 -15.33 10.63 26.59
C ALA A 207 -16.05 11.45 27.68
N ALA A 208 -15.31 11.98 28.65
CA ALA A 208 -15.85 12.91 29.65
C ALA A 208 -16.25 14.27 29.04
N TYR A 209 -15.47 14.78 28.07
CA TYR A 209 -15.80 16.01 27.35
C TYR A 209 -17.01 15.81 26.42
N GLU A 210 -17.05 14.70 25.67
CA GLU A 210 -18.22 14.36 24.85
C GLU A 210 -19.49 14.15 25.68
N ARG A 211 -19.36 13.64 26.91
CA ARG A 211 -20.49 13.57 27.86
C ARG A 211 -20.90 14.94 28.37
N LEU A 212 -19.96 15.84 28.62
CA LEU A 212 -20.25 17.20 29.08
C LEU A 212 -21.02 17.96 27.99
N GLU A 213 -20.55 17.88 26.74
CA GLU A 213 -21.21 18.46 25.56
C GLU A 213 -22.58 17.84 25.31
N ASN A 214 -22.71 16.51 25.40
CA ASN A 214 -24.00 15.84 25.22
C ASN A 214 -24.99 16.15 26.37
N THR A 215 -24.50 16.43 27.59
CA THR A 215 -25.34 16.90 28.71
C THR A 215 -25.81 18.33 28.48
N GLU A 216 -24.93 19.22 28.03
CA GLU A 216 -25.25 20.61 27.68
C GLU A 216 -26.30 20.68 26.55
N ASP A 217 -26.14 19.86 25.51
CA ASP A 217 -27.12 19.72 24.42
C ASP A 217 -28.49 19.24 24.90
N ILE A 218 -28.54 18.31 25.87
CA ILE A 218 -29.80 17.83 26.46
C ILE A 218 -30.49 18.95 27.23
N GLU A 219 -29.74 19.71 28.04
CA GLU A 219 -30.28 20.83 28.79
C GLU A 219 -30.82 21.94 27.87
N GLU A 220 -30.11 22.27 26.79
CA GLU A 220 -30.57 23.27 25.83
C GLU A 220 -31.89 22.84 25.14
N VAL A 221 -31.97 21.58 24.70
CA VAL A 221 -33.18 21.03 24.07
C VAL A 221 -34.36 20.96 25.04
N GLU A 222 -34.13 20.58 26.31
CA GLU A 222 -35.17 20.59 27.35
C GLU A 222 -35.66 22.00 27.65
N GLN A 223 -34.76 22.98 27.75
CA GLN A 223 -35.14 24.39 27.93
C GLN A 223 -35.97 24.91 26.75
N HIS A 224 -35.61 24.56 25.52
CA HIS A 224 -36.39 24.90 24.33
C HIS A 224 -37.79 24.28 24.35
N LEU A 225 -37.90 23.02 24.78
CA LEU A 225 -39.18 22.33 24.91
C LEU A 225 -40.05 22.96 26.01
N LEU A 226 -39.46 23.33 27.14
CA LEU A 226 -40.14 24.06 28.23
C LEU A 226 -40.60 25.45 27.79
N ARG A 227 -39.81 26.19 27.00
CA ARG A 227 -40.19 27.49 26.44
C ARG A 227 -41.35 27.39 25.45
N ILE A 228 -41.42 26.34 24.65
CA ILE A 228 -42.56 26.12 23.75
C ILE A 228 -43.79 25.70 24.56
N LYS A 229 -43.62 24.80 25.54
CA LYS A 229 -44.71 24.33 26.40
C LYS A 229 -45.28 25.43 27.31
N SER A 230 -44.46 26.37 27.76
CA SER A 230 -44.91 27.50 28.57
C SER A 230 -45.80 28.47 27.79
N LYS A 231 -45.50 28.69 26.49
CA LYS A 231 -46.37 29.46 25.57
C LYS A 231 -47.74 28.81 25.37
N CYS A 232 -47.88 27.51 25.67
CA CYS A 232 -49.13 26.76 25.56
C CYS A 232 -49.90 26.65 26.88
N ARG A 233 -49.39 27.23 27.97
CA ARG A 233 -50.03 27.18 29.29
C ARG A 233 -51.33 27.99 29.36
N ASP A 234 -51.55 28.88 28.40
CA ASP A 234 -52.75 29.72 28.25
C ASP A 234 -53.96 29.00 27.63
N GLY A 235 -53.93 27.66 27.53
CA GLY A 235 -55.06 26.84 27.06
C GLY A 235 -55.30 26.87 25.54
N ARG A 236 -54.47 27.57 24.76
CA ARG A 236 -54.55 27.58 23.29
C ARG A 236 -53.95 26.31 22.70
N PRO A 237 -54.59 25.67 21.70
CA PRO A 237 -54.04 24.51 21.03
C PRO A 237 -52.72 24.87 20.32
N LEU A 238 -51.73 23.98 20.35
CA LEU A 238 -50.45 24.17 19.65
C LEU A 238 -50.68 24.43 18.17
N SER A 239 -49.97 25.43 17.62
CA SER A 239 -49.89 25.63 16.18
C SER A 239 -49.36 24.36 15.50
N SER A 240 -49.84 24.06 14.29
CA SER A 240 -49.39 22.90 13.51
C SER A 240 -47.88 22.91 13.25
N ARG A 241 -47.27 24.12 13.20
CA ARG A 241 -45.82 24.31 13.10
C ARG A 241 -45.10 23.97 14.41
N ASP A 242 -45.62 24.45 15.54
CA ASP A 242 -45.05 24.19 16.87
C ASP A 242 -45.17 22.72 17.28
N ARG A 243 -46.23 22.03 16.82
CA ARG A 243 -46.39 20.59 17.03
C ARG A 243 -45.31 19.78 16.32
N ARG A 244 -44.89 20.20 15.11
CA ARG A 244 -43.80 19.57 14.36
C ARG A 244 -42.43 19.83 15.00
N THR A 245 -42.20 21.06 15.49
CA THR A 245 -40.93 21.39 16.16
C THR A 245 -40.77 20.65 17.49
N VAL A 246 -41.84 20.50 18.27
CA VAL A 246 -41.83 19.69 19.49
C VAL A 246 -41.53 18.22 19.19
N GLN A 247 -42.13 17.64 18.14
CA GLN A 247 -41.84 16.27 17.73
C GLN A 247 -40.36 16.08 17.33
N GLN A 248 -39.80 17.02 16.56
CA GLN A 248 -38.37 16.99 16.18
C GLN A 248 -37.44 17.14 17.38
N LEU A 249 -37.78 18.02 18.33
CA LEU A 249 -37.02 18.21 19.58
C LEU A 249 -37.07 16.96 20.47
N GLU A 250 -38.24 16.32 20.59
CA GLU A 250 -38.38 15.05 21.33
C GLU A 250 -37.60 13.90 20.70
N GLU A 251 -37.59 13.80 19.37
CA GLU A 251 -36.78 12.81 18.65
C GLU A 251 -35.28 13.05 18.87
N ARG A 252 -34.82 14.29 18.80
CA ARG A 252 -33.43 14.67 19.09
C ARG A 252 -33.06 14.37 20.55
N LEU A 253 -33.96 14.61 21.49
CA LEU A 253 -33.74 14.28 22.90
C LEU A 253 -33.62 12.76 23.12
N ARG A 254 -34.43 11.96 22.41
CA ARG A 254 -34.32 10.49 22.44
C ARG A 254 -32.99 9.99 21.89
N THR A 255 -32.44 10.60 20.84
CA THR A 255 -31.14 10.20 20.30
C THR A 255 -29.99 10.59 21.22
N LEU A 256 -30.02 11.80 21.80
CA LEU A 256 -29.04 12.26 22.79
C LEU A 256 -29.01 11.38 24.06
N ARG A 257 -30.18 11.02 24.62
CA ARG A 257 -30.27 10.08 25.77
C ARG A 257 -29.87 8.65 25.44
N ARG A 258 -29.96 8.21 24.17
CA ARG A 258 -29.42 6.91 23.75
C ARG A 258 -27.90 6.94 23.74
N ARG A 259 -27.31 8.02 23.18
CA ARG A 259 -25.85 8.22 23.19
C ARG A 259 -25.30 8.29 24.60
N GLU A 260 -25.95 9.00 25.50
CA GLU A 260 -25.56 9.11 26.91
C GLU A 260 -25.47 7.74 27.60
N ARG A 261 -26.50 6.88 27.44
CA ARG A 261 -26.50 5.52 27.99
C ARG A 261 -25.41 4.63 27.41
N HIS A 262 -25.09 4.80 26.12
CA HIS A 262 -23.96 4.11 25.51
C HIS A 262 -22.63 4.59 26.08
N LEU A 263 -22.45 5.90 26.25
CA LEU A 263 -21.25 6.48 26.86
C LEU A 263 -21.10 6.02 28.32
N GLU A 264 -22.19 5.92 29.08
CA GLU A 264 -22.20 5.41 30.45
C GLU A 264 -21.84 3.93 30.56
N SER A 265 -22.36 3.11 29.64
CA SER A 265 -22.01 1.68 29.57
C SER A 265 -20.54 1.47 29.20
N ILE A 266 -19.97 2.36 28.39
CA ILE A 266 -18.55 2.32 28.01
C ILE A 266 -17.70 2.70 29.22
N GLU A 267 -18.03 3.78 29.93
CA GLU A 267 -17.28 4.27 31.10
C GLU A 267 -17.20 3.25 32.25
N LYS A 268 -18.29 2.51 32.53
CA LYS A 268 -18.35 1.53 33.62
C LYS A 268 -17.59 0.22 33.35
N SER A 269 -17.21 -0.07 32.11
CA SER A 269 -16.57 -1.34 31.77
C SER A 269 -15.08 -1.31 32.08
N TRP A 270 -14.57 -2.30 32.84
CA TRP A 270 -13.13 -2.46 33.12
C TRP A 270 -12.24 -2.50 31.87
N TRP A 271 -12.82 -2.80 30.71
CA TRP A 271 -12.19 -2.77 29.40
C TRP A 271 -11.71 -1.38 28.97
N THR A 272 -12.22 -0.28 29.55
CA THR A 272 -11.76 1.08 29.23
C THR A 272 -10.41 1.40 29.81
N LYS A 273 -10.05 0.92 31.01
CA LYS A 273 -8.70 1.15 31.56
C LYS A 273 -7.61 0.45 30.73
N PHE A 274 -7.92 -0.76 30.25
CA PHE A 274 -7.03 -1.49 29.34
C PHE A 274 -7.02 -0.87 27.93
N CYS A 275 -8.19 -0.42 27.44
CA CYS A 275 -8.28 0.29 26.16
C CYS A 275 -7.73 1.71 26.20
N GLU A 276 -7.67 2.40 27.35
CA GLU A 276 -7.03 3.71 27.54
C GLU A 276 -5.52 3.59 27.41
N ALA A 277 -4.94 2.54 28.02
CA ALA A 277 -3.52 2.23 27.90
C ALA A 277 -3.12 1.88 26.45
N ILE A 278 -4.05 1.33 25.65
CA ILE A 278 -3.83 0.93 24.25
C ILE A 278 -4.39 1.99 23.25
N ARG A 279 -5.13 2.99 23.73
CA ARG A 279 -5.78 4.06 22.94
C ARG A 279 -4.82 4.89 22.09
N PRO A 280 -3.59 5.24 22.53
CA PRO A 280 -2.66 5.98 21.67
C PRO A 280 -2.14 5.16 20.47
N LEU A 281 -2.35 3.83 20.47
CA LEU A 281 -1.92 2.94 19.37
C LEU A 281 -3.07 2.55 18.44
N LYS A 282 -4.29 3.03 18.70
CA LYS A 282 -5.44 2.91 17.79
C LYS A 282 -5.55 4.20 16.98
N VAL A 283 -4.66 4.36 16.02
CA VAL A 283 -4.82 5.26 14.87
C VAL A 283 -5.41 4.44 13.73
#